data_AF-A0A2E4I152-F1
#
_entry.id   AF-A0A2E4I152-F1
#
_cell.length_a   1.000
_cell.length_b   1.000
_cell.length_c   1.000
_cell.angle_alpha   90.00
_cell.angle_beta   90.00
_cell.angle_gamma   90.00
#
_symmetry.space_group_name_H-M   'P 1'
#
loop_
_entity.id
_entity.type
_entity.pdbx_description
1 polymer ?
#
loop_
_entity_poly.entity_id
_entity_poly.type
_entity_poly.pdbx_seq_one_letter_code
_entity_poly.pdbx_strand_id
1 'polypeptide(L)' 'MGFGAMEILLVFLLVIFFFGAKKIPVIMKGVGSGIRNFKGELNKPEEVKSEETLDSPSDNDESY' A
#
# COMPACT_ATOMS: atom_id res chain seq x y z
N MET A 1 20.67 7.26 -30.03
CA MET A 1 19.60 8.24 -29.76
C MET A 1 18.55 7.52 -28.93
N GLY A 2 18.75 7.44 -27.61
CA GLY A 2 17.79 6.81 -26.70
C GLY A 2 16.81 7.87 -26.21
N PHE A 3 15.60 7.45 -25.85
CA PHE A 3 14.58 8.32 -25.27
C PHE A 3 15.18 9.13 -24.11
N GLY A 4 15.42 10.40 -24.36
CA GLY A 4 16.07 11.29 -23.41
C GLY A 4 15.08 11.75 -22.34
N ALA A 5 15.60 12.23 -21.21
CA ALA A 5 14.77 12.87 -20.18
C ALA A 5 13.86 13.98 -20.75
N MET A 6 14.32 14.64 -21.82
CA MET A 6 13.56 15.69 -22.50
C MET A 6 12.33 15.19 -23.26
N GLU A 7 12.41 14.02 -23.91
CA GLU A 7 11.26 13.41 -24.59
C GLU A 7 10.22 12.91 -23.58
N ILE A 8 10.67 12.29 -22.48
CA ILE A 8 9.78 11.84 -21.41
C ILE A 8 9.03 13.05 -20.81
N LEU A 9 9.72 14.17 -20.57
CA LEU A 9 9.11 15.38 -20.02
C LEU A 9 8.07 15.98 -20.97
N LEU A 10 8.33 16.00 -22.28
CA LEU A 10 7.37 16.45 -23.30
C LEU A 10 6.11 15.57 -23.33
N VAL A 11 6.28 14.24 -23.28
CA VAL A 11 5.14 13.30 -23.22
C VAL A 11 4.34 13.51 -21.94
N PHE A 12 5.01 13.67 -20.80
CA PHE A 12 4.35 13.90 -19.51
C PHE A 12 3.56 15.21 -19.51
N LEU A 13 4.10 16.26 -20.13
CA LEU A 13 3.42 17.55 -20.30
C LEU A 13 2.14 17.38 -21.13
N LEU A 14 2.20 16.62 -22.22
CA LEU A 14 1.05 16.35 -23.09
C LEU A 14 -0.04 15.57 -22.33
N VAL A 15 0.35 14.52 -21.59
CA VAL A 15 -0.59 13.75 -20.75
C VAL A 15 -1.25 14.64 -19.70
N ILE A 16 -0.48 15.51 -19.03
CA ILE A 16 -1.02 16.46 -18.06
C ILE A 16 -1.95 17.48 -18.73
N PHE A 17 -1.66 17.92 -19.96
CA PHE A 17 -2.51 18.84 -20.70
C PHE A 17 -3.88 18.23 -21.02
N PHE A 18 -3.92 16.97 -21.48
CA PHE A 18 -5.17 16.28 -21.82
C PHE A 18 -5.95 15.79 -20.60
N PHE A 19 -5.28 15.20 -19.60
CA PHE A 19 -5.94 14.60 -18.43
C PHE A 19 -6.04 15.55 -17.24
N GLY A 20 -5.29 16.64 -17.24
CA GLY A 20 -5.17 17.58 -16.12
C GLY A 20 -4.24 17.06 -15.02
N ALA A 21 -3.48 17.98 -14.41
CA ALA A 21 -2.53 17.66 -13.33
C ALA A 21 -3.20 17.05 -12.07
N LYS A 22 -4.53 17.18 -11.93
CA LYS A 22 -5.29 16.63 -10.78
C LYS A 22 -5.59 15.13 -10.91
N LYS A 23 -5.61 14.55 -12.13
CA LYS A 23 -5.96 13.13 -12.33
C LYS A 23 -4.80 12.18 -12.04
N ILE A 24 -3.58 12.57 -12.44
CA ILE A 24 -2.33 11.81 -12.17
C ILE A 24 -2.16 11.46 -10.67
N PRO A 25 -2.21 12.41 -9.71
CA PRO A 25 -2.01 12.10 -8.29
C PRO A 25 -3.13 11.28 -7.69
N VAL A 26 -4.36 11.38 -8.21
CA VAL A 26 -5.51 10.57 -7.75
C VAL A 26 -5.29 9.10 -8.10
N ILE A 27 -4.83 8.81 -9.32
CA ILE A 27 -4.54 7.44 -9.77
C ILE A 27 -3.31 6.90 -9.04
N MET A 28 -2.25 7.70 -8.90
CA MET A 28 -1.03 7.30 -8.16
C MET A 28 -1.33 6.96 -6.69
N LYS A 29 -2.20 7.71 -6.02
CA LYS A 29 -2.62 7.37 -4.65
C LYS A 29 -3.32 6.01 -4.58
N GLY A 30 -4.22 5.71 -5.54
CA GLY A 30 -4.90 4.42 -5.61
C GLY A 30 -3.94 3.26 -5.88
N VAL A 31 -3.10 3.39 -6.91
CA VAL A 31 -2.12 2.37 -7.31
C VAL A 31 -1.04 2.17 -6.25
N GLY A 32 -0.52 3.25 -5.67
CA GLY A 32 0.50 3.20 -4.63
C GLY A 32 0.04 2.49 -3.36
N SER A 33 -1.21 2.75 -2.93
CA SER A 33 -1.82 2.02 -1.81
C SER A 33 -2.02 0.53 -2.15
N GLY A 34 -2.46 0.20 -3.36
CA GLY A 34 -2.61 -1.19 -3.82
C GLY A 34 -1.29 -1.96 -3.83
N ILE A 35 -0.24 -1.39 -4.42
CA ILE A 35 1.11 -1.98 -4.43
C ILE A 35 1.65 -2.14 -3.01
N ARG A 36 1.42 -1.15 -2.12
CA ARG A 36 1.88 -1.22 -0.73
C ARG A 36 1.20 -2.34 0.06
N ASN A 37 -0.12 -2.49 -0.07
CA ASN A 37 -0.86 -3.57 0.59
C ASN A 37 -0.42 -4.93 0.04
N PHE A 38 -0.31 -5.07 -1.28
CA PHE A 38 0.17 -6.29 -1.94
C PHE A 38 1.58 -6.66 -1.50
N LYS A 39 2.50 -5.68 -1.46
CA LYS A 39 3.86 -5.89 -0.95
C LYS A 39 3.84 -6.26 0.53
N GLY A 40 2.97 -5.67 1.33
CA GLY A 40 2.80 -5.98 2.74
C GLY A 40 2.35 -7.42 2.98
N GLU A 41 1.37 -7.91 2.21
CA GLU A 41 0.92 -9.29 2.27
C GLU A 41 1.99 -10.28 1.80
N LEU A 42 2.72 -9.96 0.73
CA LEU A 42 3.83 -10.79 0.25
C LEU A 42 5.03 -10.86 1.20
N ASN A 43 5.20 -9.88 2.09
CA ASN A 43 6.32 -9.83 3.06
C ASN A 43 5.90 -10.26 4.46
N LYS A 44 4.62 -10.60 4.68
CA LYS A 44 4.22 -11.30 5.91
C LYS A 44 4.65 -12.77 5.74
N PRO A 45 5.65 -13.27 6.48
CA PRO A 45 5.79 -14.71 6.63
C PRO A 45 4.46 -15.23 7.17
N GLU A 46 4.02 -16.40 6.72
CA GLU A 46 2.74 -17.02 7.04
C GLU A 46 2.55 -17.20 8.55
N GLU A 47 2.23 -16.14 9.27
CA GLU A 47 1.78 -16.21 10.65
C GLU A 47 0.30 -16.56 10.56
N VAL A 48 0.06 -17.87 10.66
CA VAL A 48 -1.23 -18.48 10.89
C VAL A 48 -1.98 -17.62 11.90
N LYS A 49 -3.08 -17.04 11.43
CA LYS A 49 -4.05 -16.29 12.23
C LYS A 49 -4.53 -17.15 13.39
N SER A 50 -3.88 -17.07 14.55
CA SER A 50 -4.46 -17.47 15.82
C SER A 50 -5.52 -16.43 16.15
N GLU A 51 -6.75 -16.72 15.72
CA GLU A 51 -7.94 -16.01 16.14
C GLU A 51 -8.06 -16.10 17.66
N GLU A 52 -7.90 -14.97 18.34
CA GLU A 52 -8.42 -14.74 19.69
C GLU A 52 -9.94 -15.00 19.65
N THR A 53 -10.36 -16.17 20.09
CA THR A 53 -11.70 -16.34 20.65
C THR A 53 -11.65 -17.34 21.79
N LEU A 54 -12.42 -17.01 22.83
CA LEU A 54 -12.89 -17.84 23.95
C LEU A 54 -12.13 -17.68 25.28
N ASP A 55 -12.64 -16.67 26.02
CA ASP A 55 -13.35 -16.84 27.31
C ASP A 55 -12.56 -17.32 28.54
N SER A 56 -12.73 -16.55 29.62
CA SER A 56 -12.32 -16.83 31.02
C SER A 56 -12.81 -18.22 31.47
N PRO A 57 -12.17 -18.97 32.39
CA PRO A 57 -11.83 -18.49 33.74
C PRO A 57 -10.55 -19.11 34.36
N SER A 58 -10.01 -18.46 35.39
CA SER A 58 -9.69 -19.09 36.68
C SER A 58 -8.75 -18.20 37.47
N ASP A 59 -9.27 -17.82 38.62
CA ASP A 59 -8.61 -17.36 39.83
C ASP A 59 -7.18 -17.89 39.99
N ASN A 60 -6.30 -17.00 40.44
CA ASN A 60 -5.49 -17.21 41.64
C ASN A 60 -5.03 -15.83 42.15
N ASP A 61 -5.94 -15.17 42.86
CA ASP A 61 -5.55 -14.45 44.07
C ASP A 61 -4.84 -15.47 44.97
N GLU A 62 -3.51 -15.42 45.07
CA GLU A 62 -2.84 -15.75 46.34
C GLU A 62 -1.65 -14.82 46.55
N SER A 63 -1.91 -13.92 47.48
CA SER A 63 -1.02 -13.03 48.19
C SER A 63 -0.06 -13.81 49.10
N TYR A 64 1.12 -13.22 49.31
CA TYR A 64 2.19 -13.46 50.30
C TYR A 64 3.41 -14.28 49.87
#